data_AF-A0A1M7LS98-F1
#
_entry.id   AF-A0A1M7LS98-F1
#
_cell.length_a   1.000
_cell.length_b   1.000
_cell.length_c   1.000
_cell.angle_alpha   90.00
_cell.angle_beta   90.00
_cell.angle_gamma   90.00
#
_symmetry.space_group_name_H-M   'P 1'
#
loop_
_entity.id
_entity.type
_entity.pdbx_description
1 polymer ?
#
loop_
_entity_poly.entity_id
_entity_poly.type
_entity_poly.pdbx_seq_one_letter_code
_entity_poly.pdbx_strand_id
1 'polypeptide(L)'
;MAEKRNGFLGWYFGTPLVWRILIALILGAIVGLIVGTKIAVIEPLGTLMIKLLKMIILPLIFSAIVTGVGGMPASKIGRVAGKILLYYLATTICAATFGLILAQILKPGLGLSISGTAAEGATVQTPSVSSVLLNMVPDNVAASFANGAYLQVLVFAVIFWYRNFDT
;
A
#
# COMPACT_ATOMS: atom_id res chain seq x y z
N MET A 1 -7.78 -23.21 31.66
CA MET A 1 -6.60 -23.33 32.55
C MET A 1 -5.37 -23.22 31.65
N ALA A 2 -4.70 -22.07 31.61
CA ALA A 2 -3.56 -21.84 30.72
C ALA A 2 -2.30 -21.77 31.57
N GLU A 3 -1.41 -22.72 31.32
CA GLU A 3 -0.15 -22.93 32.02
C GLU A 3 0.76 -21.71 31.92
N LYS A 4 1.15 -21.19 33.09
CA LYS A 4 2.06 -20.05 33.24
C LYS A 4 3.47 -20.50 32.84
N ARG A 5 3.78 -20.46 31.54
CA ARG A 5 5.13 -20.74 31.03
C ARG A 5 6.06 -19.55 31.37
N ASN A 6 6.78 -19.72 32.46
CA ASN A 6 7.81 -18.78 32.92
C ASN A 6 9.07 -18.97 32.05
N GLY A 7 9.36 -17.99 31.20
CA GLY A 7 10.57 -17.95 30.37
C GLY A 7 10.49 -16.84 29.33
N PHE A 8 11.62 -16.51 28.70
CA PHE A 8 11.80 -15.45 27.67
C PHE A 8 10.67 -15.40 26.60
N LEU A 9 10.06 -16.54 26.29
CA LEU A 9 8.92 -16.68 25.38
C LEU A 9 7.62 -16.03 25.91
N GLY A 10 7.35 -16.09 27.22
CA GLY A 10 6.18 -15.45 27.84
C GLY A 10 6.26 -13.92 27.84
N TRP A 11 7.47 -13.36 27.90
CA TRP A 11 7.70 -11.91 27.76
C TRP A 11 7.47 -11.43 26.32
N TYR A 12 7.82 -12.27 25.33
CA TYR A 12 7.58 -11.98 23.90
C TYR A 12 6.10 -12.03 23.50
N PHE A 13 5.31 -12.93 24.11
CA PHE A 13 3.86 -13.00 23.89
C PHE A 13 3.05 -12.03 24.79
N GLY A 14 3.67 -11.43 25.81
CA GLY A 14 3.05 -10.43 26.68
C GLY A 14 3.18 -8.97 26.21
N THR A 15 4.00 -8.69 25.19
CA THR A 15 4.20 -7.33 24.65
C THR A 15 3.32 -7.07 23.43
N PRO A 16 2.74 -5.85 23.29
CA PRO A 16 1.93 -5.50 22.11
C PRO A 16 2.72 -5.67 20.81
N LEU A 17 2.06 -6.20 19.77
CA LEU A 17 2.69 -6.46 18.47
C LEU A 17 3.29 -5.19 17.85
N VAL A 18 2.65 -4.04 18.10
CA VAL A 18 3.12 -2.71 17.66
C VAL A 18 4.52 -2.42 18.20
N TRP A 19 4.76 -2.67 19.49
CA TRP A 19 6.07 -2.46 20.11
C TRP A 19 7.14 -3.37 19.51
N ARG A 20 6.78 -4.61 19.16
CA ARG A 20 7.70 -5.57 18.53
C ARG A 20 8.15 -5.11 17.14
N ILE A 21 7.23 -4.60 16.33
CA ILE A 21 7.53 -4.06 14.99
C ILE A 21 8.39 -2.79 15.11
N LEU A 22 8.06 -1.92 16.07
CA LEU A 22 8.78 -0.66 16.27
C LEU A 22 10.22 -0.90 16.73
N ILE A 23 10.43 -1.82 17.69
CA ILE A 23 11.76 -2.24 18.13
C ILE A 23 12.53 -2.89 16.96
N ALA A 24 11.89 -3.77 16.19
CA ALA A 24 12.53 -4.40 15.03
C ALA A 24 12.95 -3.38 13.95
N LEU A 25 12.14 -2.35 13.70
CA LEU A 25 12.44 -1.27 12.77
C LEU A 25 13.65 -0.43 13.25
N ILE A 26 13.68 -0.03 14.52
CA ILE A 26 14.79 0.74 15.09
C ILE A 26 16.07 -0.09 15.06
N LEU A 27 16.03 -1.34 15.51
CA LEU A 27 17.19 -2.23 15.48
C LEU A 27 17.66 -2.49 14.04
N GLY A 28 16.73 -2.72 13.10
CA GLY A 28 17.06 -2.89 11.69
C GLY A 28 17.75 -1.66 11.09
N ALA A 29 17.29 -0.45 11.43
CA ALA A 29 17.93 0.79 10.99
C ALA A 29 19.34 0.96 11.58
N ILE A 30 19.53 0.71 12.87
CA ILE A 30 20.82 0.81 13.55
C ILE A 30 21.82 -0.20 12.97
N VAL A 31 21.41 -1.46 12.83
CA VAL A 31 22.25 -2.52 12.25
C VAL A 31 22.59 -2.19 10.79
N GLY A 32 21.61 -1.68 10.03
CA GLY A 32 21.76 -1.12 8.67
C GLY A 32 22.89 -0.11 8.56
N LEU A 33 22.92 0.87 9.48
CA LEU A 33 23.93 1.93 9.49
C LEU A 33 25.32 1.44 9.89
N ILE A 34 25.43 0.47 10.82
CA ILE A 34 26.71 -0.01 11.33
C ILE A 34 27.42 -0.96 10.35
N VAL A 35 26.68 -1.89 9.73
CA VAL A 35 27.26 -2.96 8.91
C VAL A 35 27.40 -2.57 7.44
N GLY A 36 26.64 -1.58 6.96
CA GLY A 36 26.74 -1.06 5.59
C GLY A 36 26.41 -2.11 4.52
N THR A 37 27.11 -2.08 3.39
CA THR A 37 26.78 -2.90 2.19
C THR A 37 26.84 -4.42 2.40
N LYS A 38 27.47 -4.91 3.49
CA LYS A 38 27.52 -6.34 3.83
C LYS A 38 26.18 -6.91 4.33
N ILE A 39 25.18 -6.06 4.55
CA ILE A 39 23.82 -6.43 4.96
C ILE A 39 22.97 -7.04 3.85
N ALA A 40 23.41 -7.05 2.59
CA ALA A 40 22.66 -7.67 1.50
C ALA A 40 22.24 -9.14 1.77
N VAL A 41 22.91 -9.84 2.68
CA VAL A 41 22.55 -11.20 3.12
C VAL A 41 21.17 -11.27 3.81
N ILE A 42 20.73 -10.20 4.49
CA ILE A 42 19.40 -10.14 5.14
C ILE A 42 18.31 -9.53 4.25
N GLU A 43 18.66 -8.92 3.11
CA GLU A 43 17.71 -8.44 2.10
C GLU A 43 16.67 -9.50 1.66
N PRO A 44 17.03 -10.76 1.36
CA PRO A 44 16.05 -11.76 0.93
C PRO A 44 14.95 -12.03 1.97
N LEU A 45 15.23 -11.85 3.26
CA LEU A 45 14.22 -11.96 4.32
C LEU A 45 13.17 -10.85 4.20
N GLY A 46 13.61 -9.62 3.95
CA GLY A 46 12.72 -8.48 3.69
C GLY A 46 11.93 -8.66 2.40
N THR A 47 12.58 -9.09 1.33
CA THR A 47 11.90 -9.38 0.05
C THR A 47 10.85 -10.48 0.21
N LEU A 48 11.14 -11.54 0.97
CA LEU A 48 10.19 -12.60 1.27
C LEU A 48 8.97 -12.05 2.00
N MET A 49 9.15 -11.21 3.03
CA MET A 49 8.04 -10.57 3.74
C MET A 49 7.14 -9.77 2.79
N ILE A 50 7.73 -8.94 1.92
CA ILE A 50 6.96 -8.16 0.94
C ILE A 50 6.23 -9.06 -0.06
N LYS A 51 6.85 -10.16 -0.52
CA LYS A 51 6.20 -11.13 -1.41
C LYS A 51 5.00 -11.80 -0.74
N LEU A 52 5.12 -12.17 0.53
CA LEU A 52 4.00 -12.74 1.30
C LEU A 52 2.85 -11.74 1.47
N LEU A 53 3.15 -10.47 1.78
CA LEU A 53 2.12 -9.41 1.87
C LEU A 53 1.42 -9.19 0.52
N LYS A 54 2.17 -9.12 -0.59
CA LYS A 54 1.63 -8.96 -1.94
C LYS A 54 0.78 -10.15 -2.39
N MET A 55 1.09 -11.36 -1.93
CA MET A 55 0.29 -12.55 -2.23
C MET A 55 -1.10 -12.48 -1.58
N ILE A 56 -1.19 -11.92 -0.38
CA ILE A 56 -2.44 -11.85 0.39
C ILE A 56 -3.32 -10.67 -0.05
N ILE A 57 -2.72 -9.53 -0.45
CA ILE A 57 -3.46 -8.29 -0.67
C ILE A 57 -4.50 -8.37 -1.80
N LEU A 58 -4.18 -9.04 -2.91
CA LEU A 58 -5.07 -9.13 -4.08
C LEU A 58 -6.34 -9.94 -3.80
N PRO A 59 -6.26 -11.20 -3.28
CA PRO A 59 -7.44 -11.94 -2.87
C PRO A 59 -8.24 -11.24 -1.77
N LEU A 60 -7.54 -10.61 -0.81
CA LEU A 60 -8.17 -9.88 0.28
C LEU A 60 -9.01 -8.70 -0.22
N ILE A 61 -8.48 -7.89 -1.14
CA ILE A 61 -9.21 -6.76 -1.74
C ILE A 61 -10.45 -7.26 -2.47
N PHE A 62 -10.31 -8.28 -3.33
CA PHE A 62 -11.44 -8.83 -4.08
C PHE A 62 -12.54 -9.31 -3.14
N SER A 63 -12.20 -10.16 -2.16
CA SER A 63 -13.16 -10.66 -1.18
C SER A 63 -13.79 -9.53 -0.37
N ALA A 64 -12.99 -8.57 0.12
CA ALA A 64 -13.47 -7.48 0.96
C ALA A 64 -14.47 -6.58 0.22
N ILE A 65 -14.26 -6.33 -1.07
CA ILE A 65 -15.21 -5.56 -1.89
C ILE A 65 -16.48 -6.39 -2.14
N VAL A 66 -16.35 -7.64 -2.59
CA VAL A 66 -17.51 -8.50 -2.89
C VAL A 66 -18.40 -8.69 -1.65
N THR A 67 -17.82 -8.94 -0.48
CA THR A 67 -18.59 -9.11 0.76
C THR A 67 -19.02 -7.78 1.39
N GLY A 68 -18.17 -6.75 1.32
CA GLY A 68 -18.42 -5.47 1.98
C GLY A 68 -19.50 -4.64 1.28
N VAL A 69 -19.56 -4.72 -0.05
CA VAL A 69 -20.53 -4.00 -0.87
C VAL A 69 -21.88 -4.72 -0.92
N GLY A 70 -21.91 -6.05 -0.70
CA GLY A 70 -23.12 -6.89 -0.73
C GLY A 70 -24.22 -6.60 0.26
N GLY A 71 -23.96 -5.82 1.30
CA GLY A 71 -25.01 -5.38 2.23
C GLY A 71 -25.78 -4.13 1.79
N MET A 72 -25.44 -3.50 0.66
CA MET A 72 -25.95 -2.19 0.29
C MET A 72 -26.63 -2.17 -1.09
N PRO A 73 -27.74 -1.43 -1.25
CA PRO A 73 -28.38 -1.27 -2.56
C PRO A 73 -27.48 -0.49 -3.52
N ALA A 74 -27.52 -0.85 -4.81
CA ALA A 74 -26.73 -0.25 -5.88
C ALA A 74 -26.74 1.30 -5.88
N SER A 75 -27.91 1.90 -5.63
CA SER A 75 -28.10 3.36 -5.56
C SER A 75 -27.29 4.04 -4.44
N LYS A 76 -27.03 3.35 -3.32
CA LYS A 76 -26.24 3.91 -2.21
C LYS A 76 -24.74 3.84 -2.49
N ILE A 77 -24.27 2.83 -3.24
CA ILE A 77 -22.84 2.64 -3.54
C ILE A 77 -22.29 3.83 -4.33
N GLY A 78 -22.99 4.27 -5.38
CA GLY A 78 -22.55 5.45 -6.15
C GLY A 78 -22.44 6.72 -5.30
N ARG A 79 -23.38 6.91 -4.36
CA ARG A 79 -23.36 8.03 -3.41
C ARG A 79 -22.20 7.94 -2.41
N VAL A 80 -21.89 6.75 -1.92
CA VAL A 80 -20.77 6.51 -1.00
C VAL A 80 -19.44 6.68 -1.73
N ALA A 81 -19.28 6.09 -2.91
CA ALA A 81 -18.08 6.23 -3.75
C ALA A 81 -17.80 7.70 -4.09
N GLY A 82 -18.83 8.48 -4.44
CA GLY A 82 -18.68 9.92 -4.70
C GLY A 82 -18.23 10.72 -3.47
N LYS A 83 -18.77 10.43 -2.28
CA LYS A 83 -18.33 11.06 -1.03
C LYS A 83 -16.89 10.69 -0.68
N ILE A 84 -16.52 9.42 -0.84
CA ILE A 84 -15.15 8.94 -0.60
C ILE A 84 -14.18 9.59 -1.58
N LEU A 85 -14.53 9.69 -2.86
CA LEU A 85 -13.71 10.33 -3.88
C LEU A 85 -13.46 11.81 -3.53
N LEU A 86 -14.51 12.55 -3.18
CA LEU A 86 -14.39 13.96 -2.78
C LEU A 86 -13.52 14.10 -1.53
N TYR A 87 -13.72 13.23 -0.54
CA TYR A 87 -12.92 13.20 0.68
C TYR A 87 -11.44 12.94 0.38
N TYR A 88 -11.13 11.89 -0.40
CA TYR A 88 -9.76 11.55 -0.77
C TYR A 88 -9.09 12.66 -1.57
N LEU A 89 -9.80 13.28 -2.51
CA LEU A 89 -9.26 14.37 -3.32
C LEU A 89 -8.93 15.59 -2.45
N ALA A 90 -9.85 15.99 -1.56
CA ALA A 90 -9.64 17.08 -0.63
C ALA A 90 -8.44 16.81 0.30
N THR A 91 -8.40 15.64 0.93
CA THR A 91 -7.29 15.25 1.82
C THR A 91 -5.96 15.16 1.08
N THR A 92 -5.94 14.66 -0.16
CA THR A 92 -4.71 14.56 -0.96
C THR A 92 -4.19 15.94 -1.35
N ILE A 93 -5.06 16.85 -1.78
CA ILE A 93 -4.67 18.24 -2.10
C ILE A 93 -4.13 18.93 -0.84
N CYS A 94 -4.80 18.79 0.30
CA CYS A 94 -4.30 19.31 1.57
C CYS A 94 -2.93 18.72 1.92
N ALA A 95 -2.76 17.39 1.88
CA ALA A 95 -1.52 16.71 2.19
C ALA A 95 -0.37 17.13 1.26
N ALA A 96 -0.63 17.24 -0.05
CA ALA A 96 0.36 17.70 -1.02
C ALA A 96 0.77 19.16 -0.76
N THR A 97 -0.19 20.02 -0.44
CA THR A 97 0.08 21.43 -0.12
C THR A 97 0.94 21.56 1.15
N PHE A 98 0.57 20.85 2.22
CA PHE A 98 1.37 20.79 3.45
C PHE A 98 2.77 20.21 3.21
N GLY A 99 2.88 19.15 2.40
CA GLY A 99 4.15 18.54 2.02
C GLY A 99 5.07 19.51 1.27
N LEU A 100 4.53 20.27 0.32
CA LEU A 100 5.28 21.28 -0.43
C LEU A 100 5.74 22.45 0.46
N ILE A 101 4.87 22.93 1.36
CA ILE A 101 5.21 23.99 2.32
C ILE A 101 6.36 23.52 3.23
N LEU A 102 6.24 22.33 3.83
CA LEU A 102 7.28 21.78 4.69
C LEU A 102 8.58 21.52 3.94
N ALA A 103 8.51 21.01 2.71
CA ALA A 103 9.68 20.80 1.86
C ALA A 103 10.41 22.12 1.57
N GLN A 104 9.68 23.21 1.31
CA GLN A 104 10.27 24.52 1.05
C GLN A 104 10.92 25.15 2.30
N ILE A 105 10.36 24.87 3.49
CA ILE A 105 10.90 25.36 4.78
C ILE A 105 12.14 24.56 5.20
N LEU A 106 12.00 23.23 5.28
CA LEU A 106 13.07 22.35 5.76
C LEU A 106 14.19 22.17 4.73
N LYS A 107 13.93 22.46 3.44
CA LYS A 107 14.83 22.27 2.30
C LYS A 107 15.64 20.97 2.41
N PRO A 108 14.98 19.81 2.57
CA PRO A 108 15.68 18.54 2.69
C PRO A 108 16.43 18.27 1.38
N GLY A 109 17.76 18.35 1.39
CA GLY A 109 18.57 18.24 0.17
C GLY A 109 19.76 19.18 0.08
N LEU A 110 19.79 20.26 0.87
CA LEU A 110 20.96 21.16 0.91
C LEU A 110 22.18 20.39 1.45
N GLY A 111 23.15 20.11 0.56
CA GLY A 111 24.37 19.35 0.87
C GLY A 111 24.37 17.88 0.46
N LEU A 112 23.29 17.36 -0.11
CA LEU A 112 23.26 16.00 -0.70
C LEU A 112 23.75 16.05 -2.15
N SER A 113 25.07 15.93 -2.35
CA SER A 113 25.66 15.65 -3.66
C SER A 113 25.46 14.17 -4.01
N ILE A 114 24.29 13.85 -4.56
CA ILE A 114 24.09 12.56 -5.23
C ILE A 114 24.89 12.63 -6.54
N SER A 115 26.16 12.24 -6.48
CA SER A 115 27.05 12.12 -7.62
C SER A 115 26.64 10.90 -8.47
N GLY A 116 25.58 11.05 -9.23
CA GLY A 116 25.11 10.11 -10.23
C GLY A 116 24.31 10.86 -11.29
N THR A 117 24.44 10.46 -12.54
CA THR A 117 23.78 11.00 -13.74
C THR A 117 22.25 10.80 -13.72
N ALA A 118 21.59 11.24 -12.66
CA ALA A 118 20.16 11.12 -12.42
C ALA A 118 19.46 12.50 -12.38
N ALA A 119 20.14 13.54 -12.85
CA ALA A 119 19.60 14.89 -12.97
C ALA A 119 18.99 15.17 -14.36
N GLU A 120 18.96 14.19 -15.26
CA GLU A 120 17.96 14.19 -16.33
C GLU A 120 16.69 13.67 -15.68
N GLY A 121 15.82 14.60 -15.27
CA GLY A 121 14.49 14.28 -14.83
C GLY A 121 13.88 13.36 -15.87
N ALA A 122 13.68 12.08 -15.51
CA ALA A 122 13.01 11.12 -16.35
C ALA A 122 11.77 11.83 -16.89
N THR A 123 11.64 11.91 -18.20
CA THR A 123 10.47 12.46 -18.87
C THR A 123 9.30 11.52 -18.54
N VAL A 124 8.75 11.69 -17.34
CA VAL A 124 7.56 10.99 -16.88
C VAL A 124 6.47 11.51 -17.80
N GLN A 125 6.15 10.73 -18.83
CA GLN A 125 5.01 11.01 -19.68
C GLN A 125 3.79 10.98 -18.77
N THR A 126 3.21 12.16 -18.51
CA THR A 126 2.00 12.27 -17.72
C THR A 126 0.91 11.49 -18.45
N PRO A 127 0.43 10.36 -17.91
CA PRO A 127 -0.65 9.63 -18.54
C PRO A 127 -1.86 10.56 -18.64
N SER A 128 -2.46 10.64 -19.82
CA SER A 128 -3.66 11.46 -20.01
C SER A 128 -4.78 10.92 -19.13
N VAL A 129 -5.66 11.81 -18.66
CA VAL A 129 -6.81 11.41 -17.82
C VAL A 129 -7.66 10.34 -18.53
N SER A 130 -7.80 10.45 -19.86
CA SER A 130 -8.47 9.44 -20.68
C SER A 130 -7.76 8.09 -20.66
N SER A 131 -6.42 8.06 -20.73
CA SER A 131 -5.67 6.80 -20.63
C SER A 131 -5.84 6.13 -19.26
N VAL A 132 -5.91 6.89 -18.17
CA VAL A 132 -6.14 6.34 -16.83
C VAL A 132 -7.53 5.73 -16.71
N LEU A 133 -8.55 6.40 -17.24
CA LEU A 133 -9.93 5.89 -17.29
C LEU A 133 -10.05 4.63 -18.15
N LEU A 134 -9.35 4.56 -19.29
CA LEU A 134 -9.36 3.37 -20.13
C LEU A 134 -8.65 2.19 -19.45
N ASN A 135 -7.50 2.43 -18.82
CA ASN A 135 -6.75 1.39 -18.09
C ASN A 135 -7.45 0.89 -16.81
N MET A 136 -8.50 1.59 -16.37
CA MET A 136 -9.33 1.17 -15.24
C MET A 136 -10.13 -0.10 -15.56
N VAL A 137 -10.54 -0.27 -16.81
CA VAL A 137 -11.26 -1.47 -17.28
C VAL A 137 -10.23 -2.48 -17.79
N PRO A 138 -10.13 -3.68 -17.20
CA PRO A 138 -9.18 -4.68 -17.67
C PRO A 138 -9.62 -5.34 -18.97
N ASP A 139 -8.69 -5.49 -19.92
CA ASP A 139 -8.87 -6.34 -21.10
C ASP A 139 -8.93 -7.83 -20.73
N ASN A 140 -8.21 -8.24 -19.69
CA ASN A 140 -8.17 -9.61 -19.19
C ASN A 140 -8.04 -9.65 -17.66
N VAL A 141 -9.07 -10.17 -17.00
CA VAL A 141 -9.16 -10.26 -15.54
C VAL A 141 -8.04 -11.12 -14.94
N ALA A 142 -7.76 -12.29 -15.53
CA ALA A 142 -6.72 -13.19 -15.03
C ALA A 142 -5.33 -12.53 -15.13
N ALA A 143 -5.08 -11.77 -16.20
CA ALA A 143 -3.85 -10.99 -16.34
C ALA A 143 -3.76 -9.87 -15.29
N SER A 144 -4.87 -9.22 -14.93
CA SER A 144 -4.88 -8.19 -13.87
C SER A 144 -4.54 -8.74 -12.49
N PHE A 145 -5.00 -9.96 -12.17
CA PHE A 145 -4.63 -10.64 -10.93
C PHE A 145 -3.15 -11.05 -10.92
N ALA A 146 -2.62 -11.55 -12.04
CA ALA A 146 -1.22 -11.97 -12.16
C ALA A 146 -0.23 -10.79 -12.11
N ASN A 147 -0.57 -9.68 -12.79
CA ASN A 147 0.28 -8.49 -12.85
C ASN A 147 0.12 -7.56 -11.64
N GLY A 148 -0.79 -7.88 -10.72
CA GLY A 148 -1.06 -7.06 -9.54
C GLY A 148 -1.66 -5.69 -9.86
N ALA A 149 -2.50 -5.62 -10.90
CA ALA A 149 -3.20 -4.40 -11.29
C ALA A 149 -4.39 -4.15 -10.34
N TYR A 150 -4.10 -3.59 -9.15
CA TYR A 150 -5.10 -3.43 -8.08
C TYR A 150 -6.35 -2.65 -8.52
N LEU A 151 -6.18 -1.58 -9.31
CA LEU A 151 -7.29 -0.75 -9.78
C LEU A 151 -8.26 -1.55 -10.67
N GLN A 152 -7.72 -2.34 -11.59
CA GLN A 152 -8.50 -3.19 -12.49
C GLN A 152 -9.25 -4.28 -11.72
N VAL A 153 -8.59 -4.89 -10.73
CA VAL A 153 -9.20 -5.90 -9.85
C VAL A 153 -10.33 -5.29 -9.01
N LEU A 154 -10.17 -4.06 -8.50
CA LEU A 154 -11.22 -3.34 -7.78
C LEU A 154 -12.45 -3.10 -8.65
N VAL A 155 -12.26 -2.63 -9.89
CA VAL A 155 -13.34 -2.34 -10.83
C VAL A 155 -14.08 -3.63 -11.22
N PHE A 156 -13.32 -4.68 -11.53
CA PHE A 156 -13.89 -5.99 -11.79
C PHE A 156 -14.67 -6.52 -10.59
N ALA A 157 -14.16 -6.39 -9.36
CA ALA A 157 -14.85 -6.85 -8.15
C ALA A 157 -16.22 -6.17 -7.97
N VAL A 158 -16.31 -4.87 -8.23
CA VAL A 158 -17.57 -4.11 -8.16
C VAL A 158 -18.56 -4.55 -9.24
N ILE A 159 -18.11 -4.75 -10.48
CA ILE A 159 -18.95 -5.22 -11.60
C ILE A 159 -19.44 -6.65 -11.36
N PHE A 160 -18.54 -7.54 -10.94
CA PHE A 160 -18.84 -8.93 -10.61
C PHE A 160 -19.89 -9.00 -9.50
N TRP A 161 -19.70 -8.20 -8.45
CA TRP A 161 -20.65 -8.08 -7.36
C TRP A 161 -22.03 -7.62 -7.86
N TYR A 162 -22.10 -6.50 -8.60
CA TYR A 162 -23.36 -5.93 -9.09
C TYR A 162 -24.18 -6.95 -9.89
N ARG A 163 -23.52 -7.80 -10.69
CA ARG A 163 -24.20 -8.81 -11.49
C ARG A 163 -24.67 -10.04 -10.71
N ASN A 164 -24.02 -10.39 -9.60
CA ASN A 164 -24.32 -11.62 -8.85
C ASN A 164 -25.23 -11.41 -7.62
N PHE A 165 -25.36 -10.17 -7.11
CA PHE A 165 -26.03 -9.88 -5.83
C PHE A 165 -27.18 -8.86 -5.92
N ASP A 166 -27.52 -8.35 -7.11
CA ASP A 166 -28.68 -7.45 -7.33
C ASP A 166 -29.97 -8.19 -7.73
N THR A 167 -30.08 -9.48 -7.36
CA THR A 167 -31.32 -10.28 -7.38
C THR A 167 -31.76 -10.60 -5.96
#